data_AF-A0A067DI71-F1
#
_entry.id   AF-A0A067DI71-F1
#
_cell.length_a   1.000
_cell.length_b   1.000
_cell.length_c   1.000
_cell.angle_alpha   90.00
_cell.angle_beta   90.00
_cell.angle_gamma   90.00
#
_symmetry.space_group_name_H-M   'P 1'
#
loop_
_entity.id
_entity.type
_entity.pdbx_description
1 polymer ?
#
loop_
_entity_poly.entity_id
_entity_poly.type
_entity_poly.pdbx_seq_one_letter_code
_entity_poly.pdbx_strand_id
1 'polypeptide(L)'
;MASEPPNMVLDLVGEKLHRPTPAPSQFSIFGVPDVPPKLNEKAYEPELLAIGPYHHSKRHLSAFEEHKISYHQTLIERTGIRYAEYVRAMWALEERARNCYGGSISFGKNEFVQMMFCR
;
A
#
# COMPACT_ATOMS: atom_id res chain seq x y z
N MET A 1 39.39 27.11 -1.35
CA MET A 1 39.86 25.75 -1.71
C MET A 1 39.18 24.79 -0.76
N ALA A 2 38.25 23.95 -1.22
CA ALA A 2 37.61 22.96 -0.36
C ALA A 2 38.65 21.88 -0.03
N SER A 3 38.90 21.62 1.26
CA SER A 3 39.78 20.55 1.71
C SER A 3 39.22 19.20 1.29
N GLU A 4 40.05 18.32 0.77
CA GLU A 4 39.64 16.96 0.45
C GLU A 4 39.16 16.21 1.71
N PRO A 5 38.13 15.37 1.60
CA PRO A 5 37.61 14.64 2.74
C PRO A 5 38.66 13.65 3.26
N PRO A 6 38.76 13.45 4.59
CA PRO A 6 39.66 12.46 5.17
C PRO A 6 39.36 11.05 4.65
N ASN A 7 40.39 10.22 4.43
CA ASN A 7 40.25 8.84 3.92
C ASN A 7 39.21 8.01 4.69
N MET A 8 39.10 8.20 6.01
CA MET A 8 38.10 7.53 6.84
C MET A 8 36.65 7.78 6.36
N VAL A 9 36.36 8.96 5.81
CA VAL A 9 35.05 9.29 5.24
C VAL A 9 34.84 8.55 3.92
N LEU A 10 35.87 8.43 3.09
CA LEU A 10 35.82 7.68 1.84
C LEU A 10 35.61 6.18 2.11
N ASP A 11 36.27 5.64 3.12
CA ASP A 11 36.14 4.24 3.54
C ASP A 11 34.73 3.95 4.08
N LEU A 12 34.19 4.82 4.94
CA LEU A 12 32.82 4.71 5.46
C LEU A 12 31.75 4.81 4.36
N VAL A 13 31.98 5.64 3.34
CA VAL A 13 31.08 5.76 2.20
C VAL A 13 31.22 4.54 1.28
N GLY A 14 32.45 4.07 1.05
CA GLY A 14 32.74 2.84 0.29
C GLY A 14 32.05 1.62 0.91
N GLU A 15 32.14 1.44 2.23
CA GLU A 15 31.44 0.42 3.00
C GLU A 15 29.90 0.50 2.84
N LYS A 16 29.35 1.72 2.82
CA LYS A 16 27.92 1.94 2.57
C LYS A 16 27.49 1.61 1.13
N LEU A 17 28.35 1.85 0.15
CA LEU A 17 28.10 1.58 -1.27
C LEU A 17 28.30 0.10 -1.63
N HIS A 18 29.22 -0.59 -0.95
CA HIS A 18 29.46 -2.03 -1.09
C HIS A 18 28.57 -2.91 -0.23
N ARG A 19 27.68 -2.32 0.59
CA ARG A 19 26.58 -3.08 1.15
C ARG A 19 25.81 -3.74 0.00
N PRO A 20 25.61 -5.07 0.05
CA PRO A 20 24.78 -5.76 -0.93
C PRO A 20 23.47 -5.02 -1.05
N THR A 21 23.07 -4.68 -2.27
CA THR A 21 21.73 -4.16 -2.51
C THR A 21 20.77 -5.14 -1.82
N PRO A 22 19.89 -4.67 -0.93
CA PRO A 22 18.86 -5.53 -0.38
C PRO A 22 18.21 -6.26 -1.55
N ALA A 23 17.94 -7.56 -1.39
CA ALA A 23 17.13 -8.29 -2.35
C ALA A 23 15.93 -7.41 -2.77
N PRO A 24 15.50 -7.47 -4.05
CA PRO A 24 14.41 -6.63 -4.53
C PRO A 24 13.29 -6.67 -3.49
N SER A 25 12.86 -5.47 -3.10
CA SER A 25 11.86 -5.25 -2.05
C SER A 25 10.79 -6.34 -2.12
N GLN A 26 10.57 -7.05 -1.02
CA GLN A 26 9.55 -8.11 -0.93
C GLN A 26 8.14 -7.58 -1.27
N PHE A 27 7.97 -6.26 -1.24
CA PHE A 27 6.74 -5.51 -1.48
C PHE A 27 6.90 -4.46 -2.60
N SER A 28 5.80 -4.05 -3.22
CA SER A 28 5.78 -3.14 -4.37
C SER A 28 4.96 -1.87 -4.14
N ILE A 29 4.22 -1.79 -3.03
CA ILE A 29 3.35 -0.68 -2.66
C ILE A 29 3.88 -0.09 -1.36
N PHE A 30 4.14 1.21 -1.34
CA PHE A 30 4.77 1.90 -0.22
C PHE A 30 3.82 2.94 0.36
N GLY A 31 3.73 2.98 1.68
CA GLY A 31 3.10 4.08 2.38
C GLY A 31 3.95 5.35 2.27
N VAL A 32 3.31 6.50 2.12
CA VAL A 32 4.01 7.78 2.16
C VAL A 32 4.42 8.04 3.62
N PRO A 33 5.71 8.34 3.91
CA PRO A 33 6.15 8.65 5.26
C PRO A 33 5.41 9.85 5.85
N ASP A 34 5.16 9.84 7.17
CA ASP A 34 4.48 10.92 7.92
C ASP A 34 5.22 12.26 7.92
N VAL A 35 6.45 12.30 7.39
CA VAL A 35 7.17 13.54 7.08
C VAL A 35 7.13 13.73 5.57
N PRO A 36 5.99 14.19 5.01
CA PRO A 36 5.96 14.59 3.63
C PRO A 36 6.99 15.71 3.42
N PRO A 37 7.65 15.77 2.25
CA PRO A 37 8.41 16.96 1.90
C PRO A 37 7.47 18.15 2.10
N LYS A 38 7.94 19.23 2.73
CA LYS A 38 7.21 20.49 3.02
C LYS A 38 6.55 21.16 1.79
N LEU A 39 6.58 20.51 0.64
CA LEU A 39 6.17 20.95 -0.67
C LEU A 39 4.66 20.78 -0.91
N ASN A 40 4.03 19.65 -0.53
CA ASN A 40 2.57 19.47 -0.69
C ASN A 40 2.00 18.21 0.02
N GLU A 41 1.47 18.36 1.24
CA GLU A 41 0.76 17.28 1.96
C GLU A 41 -0.49 16.78 1.22
N LYS A 42 -1.22 17.68 0.55
CA LYS A 42 -2.47 17.34 -0.15
C LYS A 42 -2.26 16.46 -1.38
N ALA A 43 -1.04 16.39 -1.91
CA ALA A 43 -0.75 15.54 -3.07
C ALA A 43 -0.81 14.04 -2.76
N TYR A 44 -0.72 13.68 -1.49
CA TYR A 44 -0.67 12.28 -1.02
C TYR A 44 -1.91 11.88 -0.23
N GLU A 45 -2.80 12.83 0.04
CA GLU A 45 -4.06 12.60 0.71
C GLU A 45 -5.16 12.35 -0.34
N PRO A 46 -5.77 11.16 -0.40
CA PRO A 46 -6.92 10.97 -1.27
C PRO A 46 -8.07 11.89 -0.85
N GLU A 47 -8.70 12.54 -1.82
CA GLU A 47 -9.88 13.38 -1.59
C GLU A 47 -11.19 12.61 -1.74
N LEU A 48 -11.23 11.63 -2.66
CA LEU A 48 -12.46 10.95 -3.06
C LEU A 48 -12.53 9.49 -2.57
N LEU A 49 -11.49 8.69 -2.84
CA LEU A 49 -11.50 7.26 -2.53
C LEU A 49 -10.12 6.78 -2.09
N ALA A 50 -10.09 5.87 -1.11
CA ALA A 50 -8.91 5.10 -0.75
C ALA A 50 -8.85 3.79 -1.53
N ILE A 51 -7.64 3.34 -1.88
CA ILE A 51 -7.40 1.98 -2.36
C ILE A 51 -6.38 1.36 -1.41
N GLY A 52 -6.73 0.23 -0.81
CA GLY A 52 -5.83 -0.47 0.09
C GLY A 52 -5.86 0.02 1.54
N PRO A 53 -4.96 -0.51 2.39
CA PRO A 53 -5.00 -0.36 3.84
C PRO A 53 -4.54 1.02 4.34
N TYR A 54 -3.73 1.76 3.60
CA TYR A 54 -3.08 2.98 4.10
C TYR A 54 -4.03 4.16 4.40
N HIS A 55 -5.20 4.19 3.76
CA HIS A 55 -6.18 5.26 3.92
C HIS A 55 -7.58 4.75 4.33
N HIS A 56 -7.67 3.46 4.69
CA HIS A 56 -8.93 2.76 4.95
C HIS A 56 -9.77 3.36 6.09
N SER A 57 -9.15 3.95 7.12
CA SER A 57 -9.87 4.47 8.30
C SER A 57 -10.26 5.94 8.23
N LYS A 58 -10.15 6.58 7.06
CA LYS A 58 -10.36 8.02 6.92
C LYS A 58 -11.83 8.34 6.65
N ARG A 59 -12.47 9.01 7.61
CA ARG A 59 -13.91 9.31 7.59
C ARG A 59 -14.36 10.09 6.36
N HIS A 60 -13.54 10.99 5.83
CA HIS A 60 -13.92 11.79 4.66
C HIS A 60 -14.03 10.96 3.37
N LEU A 61 -13.52 9.73 3.36
CA LEU A 61 -13.57 8.81 2.21
C LEU A 61 -14.75 7.84 2.28
N SER A 62 -15.50 7.80 3.39
CA SER A 62 -16.52 6.78 3.62
C SER A 62 -17.68 6.84 2.62
N ALA A 63 -18.00 8.03 2.11
CA ALA A 63 -19.07 8.20 1.12
C ALA A 63 -18.80 7.40 -0.16
N PHE A 64 -17.54 7.26 -0.57
CA PHE A 64 -17.20 6.51 -1.77
C PHE A 64 -17.19 4.99 -1.53
N GLU A 65 -17.06 4.54 -0.29
CA GLU A 65 -17.17 3.11 0.04
C GLU A 65 -18.55 2.54 -0.30
N GLU A 66 -19.61 3.34 -0.14
CA GLU A 66 -20.96 2.95 -0.57
C GLU A 66 -21.05 2.78 -2.09
N HIS A 67 -20.40 3.66 -2.84
CA HIS A 67 -20.34 3.54 -4.31
C HIS A 67 -19.56 2.30 -4.74
N LYS A 68 -18.45 1.96 -4.08
CA LYS A 68 -17.70 0.73 -4.38
C LYS A 68 -18.58 -0.52 -4.24
N ILE A 69 -19.42 -0.58 -3.20
CA ILE A 69 -20.38 -1.69 -3.01
C ILE A 69 -21.34 -1.78 -4.20
N SER A 70 -21.91 -0.65 -4.65
CA SER A 70 -22.82 -0.62 -5.80
C SER A 70 -22.14 -1.07 -7.10
N TYR A 71 -20.89 -0.66 -7.34
CA TYR A 71 -20.11 -1.15 -8.48
C TYR A 71 -19.85 -2.66 -8.40
N HIS A 72 -19.60 -3.18 -7.20
CA HIS A 72 -19.38 -4.60 -6.99
C HIS A 72 -20.65 -5.43 -7.25
N GLN A 73 -21.81 -4.94 -6.82
CA GLN A 73 -23.11 -5.55 -7.13
C GLN A 73 -23.35 -5.59 -8.65
N THR A 74 -23.12 -4.46 -9.32
CA THR A 74 -23.24 -4.37 -10.79
C THR A 74 -22.29 -5.33 -11.51
N LEU A 75 -21.06 -5.50 -11.00
CA LEU A 75 -20.09 -6.45 -11.55
C LEU A 75 -20.57 -7.90 -11.41
N ILE A 76 -21.10 -8.27 -10.24
CA ILE A 76 -21.66 -9.60 -10.00
C ILE A 76 -22.82 -9.88 -10.97
N GLU A 77 -23.75 -8.94 -11.10
CA GLU A 77 -24.88 -9.05 -12.02
C GLU A 77 -24.43 -9.23 -13.47
N ARG A 78 -23.46 -8.42 -13.91
CA ARG A 78 -22.95 -8.46 -15.28
C ARG A 78 -22.18 -9.73 -15.61
N THR A 79 -21.47 -10.29 -14.64
CA THR A 79 -20.63 -11.50 -14.86
C THR A 79 -21.39 -12.80 -14.63
N GLY A 80 -22.47 -12.79 -13.85
CA GLY A 80 -23.19 -14.00 -13.43
C GLY A 80 -22.39 -14.89 -12.47
N ILE A 81 -21.19 -14.48 -12.05
CA ILE A 81 -20.36 -15.21 -11.10
C ILE A 81 -20.92 -15.00 -9.71
N ARG A 82 -21.08 -16.09 -8.94
CA ARG A 82 -21.60 -16.02 -7.57
C ARG A 82 -20.68 -15.19 -6.69
N TYR A 83 -21.25 -14.31 -5.86
CA TYR A 83 -20.55 -13.53 -4.83
C TYR A 83 -19.51 -14.35 -4.04
N ALA A 84 -19.89 -15.56 -3.62
CA ALA A 84 -19.02 -16.44 -2.84
C ALA A 84 -17.73 -16.85 -3.58
N GLU A 85 -17.72 -16.92 -4.92
CA GLU A 85 -16.50 -17.17 -5.69
C GLU A 85 -15.54 -15.99 -5.63
N TYR A 86 -16.04 -14.76 -5.71
CA TYR A 86 -15.18 -13.58 -5.54
C TYR A 86 -14.56 -13.54 -4.14
N VAL A 87 -15.34 -13.80 -3.09
CA VAL A 87 -14.82 -13.85 -1.71
C VAL A 87 -13.78 -14.94 -1.55
N ARG A 88 -14.02 -16.15 -2.09
CA ARG A 88 -13.03 -17.24 -2.08
C ARG A 88 -11.75 -16.87 -2.81
N ALA A 89 -11.86 -16.25 -3.98
CA ALA A 89 -10.70 -15.81 -4.76
C ALA A 89 -9.87 -14.77 -4.00
N MET A 90 -10.52 -13.76 -3.40
CA MET A 90 -9.83 -12.75 -2.58
C MET A 90 -9.18 -13.37 -1.35
N TRP A 91 -9.86 -14.30 -0.67
CA TRP A 91 -9.32 -14.99 0.50
C TRP A 91 -8.09 -15.85 0.18
N ALA A 92 -8.06 -16.47 -1.01
CA ALA A 92 -6.90 -17.21 -1.50
C ALA A 92 -5.74 -16.28 -1.91
N LEU A 93 -6.05 -15.07 -2.39
CA LEU A 93 -5.06 -14.07 -2.80
C LEU A 93 -4.52 -13.21 -1.66
N GLU A 94 -5.13 -13.27 -0.48
CA GLU A 94 -4.88 -12.34 0.62
C GLU A 94 -3.40 -12.23 0.99
N GLU A 95 -2.72 -13.34 1.25
CA GLU A 95 -1.31 -13.33 1.67
C GLU A 95 -0.41 -12.70 0.60
N ARG A 96 -0.64 -13.07 -0.67
CA ARG A 96 0.11 -12.51 -1.80
C ARG A 96 -0.13 -11.00 -1.93
N ALA A 97 -1.39 -10.57 -1.79
CA ALA A 97 -1.75 -9.15 -1.86
C ALA A 97 -1.18 -8.36 -0.67
N ARG A 98 -1.22 -8.92 0.54
CA ARG A 98 -0.63 -8.32 1.74
C ARG A 98 0.87 -8.13 1.59
N ASN A 99 1.56 -9.14 1.07
CA ASN A 99 3.00 -9.08 0.83
C ASN A 99 3.40 -8.03 -0.21
N CYS A 100 2.47 -7.50 -1.01
CA CYS A 100 2.74 -6.38 -1.89
C CYS A 100 2.83 -5.04 -1.16
N TYR A 101 2.34 -4.92 0.08
CA TYR A 101 2.40 -3.68 0.86
C TYR A 101 3.62 -3.66 1.78
N GLY A 102 4.33 -2.53 1.80
CA GLY A 102 5.40 -2.27 2.74
C GLY A 102 4.88 -1.93 4.12
N GLY A 103 5.65 -2.33 5.14
CA GLY A 103 5.35 -2.09 6.55
C GLY A 103 4.39 -3.13 7.16
N SER A 104 3.99 -2.89 8.41
CA SER A 104 3.03 -3.75 9.10
C SER A 104 1.60 -3.29 8.85
N ILE A 105 0.78 -4.16 8.27
CA ILE A 105 -0.68 -3.96 8.17
C ILE A 105 -1.34 -4.61 9.39
N SER A 106 -2.07 -3.81 10.16
CA SER A 106 -2.70 -4.25 11.42
C SER A 106 -3.95 -5.13 11.25
N PHE A 107 -4.46 -5.27 10.03
CA PHE A 107 -5.66 -6.08 9.76
C PHE A 107 -5.40 -7.57 9.88
N GLY A 108 -6.34 -8.29 10.51
CA GLY A 108 -6.44 -9.73 10.38
C GLY A 108 -6.77 -10.15 8.93
N LYS A 109 -6.66 -11.45 8.63
CA LYS A 109 -6.93 -11.98 7.28
C LYS A 109 -8.32 -11.59 6.76
N ASN A 110 -9.36 -11.77 7.58
CA ASN A 110 -10.74 -11.50 7.18
C ASN A 110 -10.99 -10.00 6.95
N GLU A 111 -10.44 -9.14 7.81
CA GLU A 111 -10.53 -7.68 7.66
C GLU A 111 -9.81 -7.21 6.40
N PHE A 112 -8.66 -7.80 6.09
CA PHE A 112 -7.93 -7.49 4.86
C PHE A 112 -8.69 -7.94 3.61
N VAL A 113 -9.29 -9.14 3.62
CA VAL A 113 -10.15 -9.61 2.53
C VAL A 113 -11.37 -8.69 2.37
N GLN A 114 -11.97 -8.24 3.47
CA GLN A 114 -13.08 -7.30 3.43
C GLN A 114 -12.66 -5.97 2.79
N MET A 115 -11.49 -5.44 3.17
CA MET A 115 -10.91 -4.24 2.57
C MET A 115 -10.63 -4.43 1.08
N MET A 116 -10.04 -5.56 0.67
CA MET A 116 -9.81 -5.89 -0.75
C MET A 116 -11.11 -5.95 -1.55
N PHE A 117 -12.18 -6.42 -0.92
CA PHE A 117 -13.46 -6.62 -1.57
C PHE A 117 -14.21 -5.31 -1.75
N CYS A 118 -14.38 -4.54 -0.67
CA CYS A 118 -14.92 -3.18 -0.58
C CYS A 118 -14.99 -2.79 0.91
N ARG A 119 -14.00 -2.06 1.40
CA ARG A 119 -14.14 -1.07 2.48
C ARG A 119 -12.95 -0.11 2.53
#